data_AF-A0A845V0Z0-F1
#
_entry.id   AF-A0A845V0Z0-F1
#
_cell.length_a   1.000
_cell.length_b   1.000
_cell.length_c   1.000
_cell.angle_alpha   90.00
_cell.angle_beta   90.00
_cell.angle_gamma   90.00
#
_symmetry.space_group_name_H-M   'P 1'
#
loop_
_entity.id
_entity.type
_entity.pdbx_description
1 polymer ?
#
loop_
_entity_poly.entity_id
_entity_poly.type
_entity_poly.pdbx_seq_one_letter_code
_entity_poly.pdbx_strand_id
1 'polypeptide(L)'
;MLTACNSGTPPTELAEGQEPYLRYCASCHGNQGEGKPPAFPPLAGSEWMELPSEALALIVLYGLRGEIEVAGRTYRGYMPPMQHLSDEDIAALLGFTERTWAQREAGLVAADIARLRTAFAERRPPLEGRDGLMQALDELP
;
A
#
# COMPACT_ATOMS: atom_id res chain seq x y z
N MET A 1 -35.13 20.03 19.56
CA MET A 1 -33.66 19.95 19.50
C MET A 1 -33.31 19.07 18.32
N LEU A 2 -32.96 19.67 17.18
CA LEU A 2 -32.54 18.95 15.98
C LEU A 2 -31.01 19.01 15.94
N THR A 3 -30.35 17.95 16.36
CA THR A 3 -28.89 17.78 16.20
C THR A 3 -28.64 17.44 14.73
N ALA A 4 -27.97 18.35 14.02
CA ALA A 4 -27.50 18.09 12.66
C ALA A 4 -26.40 17.01 12.68
N CYS A 5 -26.58 15.94 11.88
CA CYS A 5 -25.49 15.04 11.55
C CYS A 5 -24.50 15.81 10.67
N ASN A 6 -23.30 16.07 11.20
CA ASN A 6 -22.20 16.62 10.45
C ASN A 6 -21.64 15.50 9.54
N SER A 7 -22.21 15.35 8.35
CA SER A 7 -21.63 14.55 7.28
C SER A 7 -20.42 15.30 6.75
N GLY A 8 -19.30 15.24 7.49
CA GLY A 8 -18.03 15.76 7.02
C GLY A 8 -17.69 15.03 5.73
N THR A 9 -17.72 15.75 4.60
CA THR A 9 -17.12 15.27 3.36
C THR A 9 -15.68 14.91 3.71
N PRO A 10 -15.23 13.65 3.50
CA PRO A 10 -13.82 13.35 3.66
C PRO A 10 -13.03 14.34 2.78
N PRO A 11 -11.89 14.86 3.24
CA PRO A 11 -10.99 15.66 2.41
C PRO A 11 -10.91 15.04 1.01
N THR A 12 -10.99 15.87 -0.04
CA THR A 12 -11.07 15.39 -1.44
C THR A 12 -10.00 14.33 -1.75
N GLU A 13 -8.80 14.46 -1.18
CA GLU A 13 -7.69 13.51 -1.30
C GLU A 13 -7.95 12.12 -0.66
N LEU A 14 -8.77 12.03 0.40
CA LEU A 14 -9.23 10.76 0.97
C LEU A 14 -10.25 10.07 0.05
N ALA A 15 -11.14 10.85 -0.57
CA ALA A 15 -12.09 10.33 -1.55
C ALA A 15 -11.40 9.86 -2.83
N GLU A 16 -10.36 10.57 -3.28
CA GLU A 16 -9.58 10.25 -4.48
C GLU A 16 -8.79 8.95 -4.35
N GLY A 17 -8.21 8.65 -3.19
CA GLY A 17 -7.46 7.39 -2.98
C GLY A 17 -8.31 6.16 -2.66
N GLN A 18 -9.56 6.36 -2.20
CA GLN A 18 -10.45 5.25 -1.85
C GLN A 18 -10.94 4.48 -3.07
N GLU A 19 -11.26 5.17 -4.17
CA GLU A 19 -11.73 4.55 -5.42
C GLU A 19 -10.71 3.60 -6.04
N PRO A 20 -9.43 3.98 -6.26
CA PRO A 20 -8.41 3.04 -6.73
C PRO A 20 -8.15 1.91 -5.72
N TYR A 21 -8.19 2.17 -4.41
CA TYR A 21 -8.08 1.07 -3.42
C TYR A 21 -9.19 0.03 -3.58
N LEU A 22 -10.44 0.46 -3.68
CA LEU A 22 -11.59 -0.44 -3.86
C LEU A 22 -11.51 -1.22 -5.17
N ARG A 23 -10.99 -0.59 -6.22
CA ARG A 23 -10.86 -1.19 -7.55
C ARG A 23 -9.73 -2.23 -7.63
N TYR A 24 -8.58 -1.95 -7.03
CA TYR A 24 -7.35 -2.73 -7.26
C TYR A 24 -6.91 -3.57 -6.05
N CYS A 25 -7.26 -3.18 -4.82
CA CYS A 25 -6.68 -3.76 -3.61
C CYS A 25 -7.71 -4.54 -2.78
N ALA A 26 -8.94 -4.03 -2.70
CA ALA A 26 -9.97 -4.54 -1.78
C ALA A 26 -10.42 -5.98 -2.06
N SER A 27 -10.27 -6.48 -3.29
CA SER A 27 -10.56 -7.89 -3.60
C SER A 27 -9.70 -8.86 -2.79
N CYS A 28 -8.49 -8.46 -2.44
CA CYS A 28 -7.53 -9.25 -1.68
C CYS A 28 -7.46 -8.77 -0.22
N HIS A 29 -7.28 -7.46 0.00
CA HIS A 29 -7.07 -6.89 1.33
C HIS A 29 -8.38 -6.54 2.08
N GLY A 30 -9.55 -6.70 1.44
CA GLY A 30 -10.84 -6.37 2.03
C GLY A 30 -11.18 -4.88 1.95
N ASN A 31 -12.45 -4.54 2.11
CA ASN A 31 -12.91 -3.15 2.00
C ASN A 31 -12.41 -2.28 3.17
N GLN A 32 -12.14 -2.90 4.31
CA GLN A 32 -11.66 -2.25 5.53
C GLN A 32 -10.20 -2.61 5.83
N GLY A 33 -9.49 -3.23 4.89
CA GLY A 33 -8.11 -3.68 5.09
C GLY A 33 -8.00 -4.89 6.02
N GLU A 34 -9.08 -5.64 6.24
CA GLU A 34 -9.15 -6.77 7.17
C GLU A 34 -8.43 -8.04 6.66
N GLY A 35 -8.04 -8.07 5.38
CA GLY A 35 -7.43 -9.22 4.74
C GLY A 35 -8.37 -10.43 4.61
N LYS A 36 -7.82 -11.56 4.17
CA LYS A 36 -8.51 -12.86 4.12
C LYS A 36 -7.52 -13.96 4.55
N PRO A 37 -7.27 -14.14 5.85
CA PRO A 37 -6.34 -15.15 6.32
C PRO A 37 -6.79 -16.57 5.92
N PRO A 38 -5.85 -17.47 5.56
CA PRO A 38 -4.40 -17.27 5.53
C PRO A 38 -3.85 -16.76 4.18
N ALA A 39 -4.71 -16.39 3.22
CA ALA A 39 -4.30 -16.10 1.86
C ALA A 39 -3.82 -14.65 1.66
N PHE A 40 -4.55 -13.68 2.22
CA PHE A 40 -4.25 -12.25 2.04
C PHE A 40 -4.07 -11.56 3.40
N PRO A 41 -2.95 -10.87 3.64
CA PRO A 41 -2.70 -10.22 4.91
C PRO A 41 -3.59 -8.99 5.12
N PRO A 42 -3.93 -8.65 6.37
CA PRO A 42 -4.58 -7.39 6.68
C PRO A 42 -3.63 -6.21 6.46
N LEU A 43 -4.20 -5.07 6.08
CA LEU A 43 -3.55 -3.76 6.17
C LEU A 43 -3.93 -3.07 7.49
N ALA A 44 -5.18 -3.24 7.93
CA ALA A 44 -5.65 -2.72 9.20
C ALA A 44 -4.94 -3.42 10.37
N GLY A 45 -4.30 -2.62 11.23
CA GLY A 45 -3.56 -3.15 12.39
C GLY A 45 -2.30 -3.94 12.02
N SER A 46 -1.81 -3.79 10.79
CA SER A 46 -0.57 -4.40 10.32
C SER A 46 0.63 -3.52 10.65
N GLU A 47 1.65 -4.13 11.25
CA GLU A 47 2.97 -3.51 11.46
C GLU A 47 3.65 -3.12 10.14
N TRP A 48 3.19 -3.62 8.99
CA TRP A 48 3.70 -3.22 7.69
C TRP A 48 3.26 -1.83 7.29
N MET A 49 2.12 -1.35 7.80
CA MET A 49 1.67 0.03 7.57
C MET A 49 2.56 1.06 8.28
N GLU A 50 3.43 0.63 9.20
CA GLU A 50 4.40 1.48 9.89
C GLU A 50 5.71 1.66 9.09
N LEU A 51 5.92 0.87 8.02
CA LEU A 51 7.09 1.00 7.16
C LEU A 51 7.16 2.39 6.49
N PRO A 52 8.35 2.83 6.04
CA PRO A 52 8.48 4.06 5.24
C PRO A 52 7.58 4.03 4.01
N SER A 53 7.11 5.19 3.57
CA SER A 53 6.19 5.29 2.42
C SER A 53 6.81 4.72 1.14
N GLU A 54 8.13 4.86 0.97
CA GLU A 54 8.88 4.26 -0.11
C GLU A 54 8.78 2.73 -0.09
N ALA A 55 8.83 2.10 1.08
CA ALA A 55 8.69 0.65 1.19
C ALA A 55 7.28 0.20 0.75
N LEU A 56 6.24 0.92 1.14
CA LEU A 56 4.87 0.65 0.68
C LEU A 56 4.74 0.83 -0.84
N ALA A 57 5.34 1.89 -1.40
CA ALA A 57 5.38 2.12 -2.83
C ALA A 57 6.13 1.01 -3.59
N LEU A 58 7.25 0.52 -3.06
CA LEU A 58 8.01 -0.56 -3.68
C LEU A 58 7.21 -1.88 -3.68
N ILE A 59 6.45 -2.18 -2.63
CA ILE A 59 5.52 -3.33 -2.64
C ILE A 59 4.48 -3.19 -3.75
N VAL A 60 3.88 -2.01 -3.92
CA VAL A 60 2.87 -1.78 -4.96
C VAL A 60 3.48 -1.85 -6.35
N LEU A 61 4.62 -1.19 -6.57
CA LEU A 61 5.28 -1.11 -7.87
C LEU A 61 5.88 -2.45 -8.28
N TYR A 62 6.54 -3.16 -7.38
CA TYR A 62 7.32 -4.35 -7.73
C TYR A 62 6.70 -5.64 -7.23
N GLY A 63 5.66 -5.60 -6.42
CA GLY A 63 5.05 -6.79 -5.85
C GLY A 63 5.90 -7.40 -4.75
N LEU A 64 5.31 -8.37 -4.05
CA LEU A 64 5.91 -9.05 -2.91
C LEU A 64 5.56 -10.53 -2.98
N ARG A 65 6.55 -11.41 -2.79
CA ARG A 65 6.31 -12.86 -2.70
C ARG A 65 7.04 -13.49 -1.53
N GLY A 66 6.65 -14.72 -1.24
CA GLY A 66 7.32 -15.54 -0.24
C GLY A 66 6.63 -15.47 1.11
N GLU A 67 7.39 -15.82 2.14
CA GLU A 67 6.90 -15.85 3.52
C GLU A 67 7.06 -14.48 4.17
N ILE A 68 5.98 -14.00 4.81
CA ILE A 68 5.98 -12.81 5.65
C ILE A 68 5.16 -13.06 6.91
N GLU A 69 5.48 -12.32 7.97
CA GLU A 69 4.62 -12.24 9.16
C GLU A 69 3.87 -10.91 9.15
N VAL A 70 2.57 -10.98 9.43
CA VAL A 70 1.68 -9.82 9.56
C VAL A 70 0.71 -10.07 10.69
N ALA A 71 0.64 -9.16 11.66
CA ALA A 71 -0.23 -9.23 12.83
C ALA A 71 -0.13 -10.59 13.57
N GLY A 72 1.11 -11.08 13.73
CA GLY A 72 1.40 -12.34 14.41
C GLY A 72 1.00 -13.61 13.63
N ARG A 73 0.74 -13.50 12.33
CA ARG A 73 0.41 -14.63 11.45
C ARG A 73 1.34 -14.72 10.26
N THR A 74 1.70 -15.94 9.89
CA THR A 74 2.50 -16.22 8.70
C THR A 74 1.62 -16.27 7.44
N TYR A 75 2.04 -15.57 6.39
CA TYR A 75 1.44 -15.60 5.05
C TYR A 75 2.48 -16.09 4.04
N ARG A 76 2.05 -16.93 3.11
CA ARG A 76 2.88 -17.46 2.02
C ARG A 76 2.19 -17.17 0.70
N GLY A 77 2.42 -15.97 0.19
CA GLY A 77 1.61 -15.40 -0.88
C GLY A 77 2.43 -14.81 -2.00
N TYR A 78 1.69 -14.26 -2.97
CA TYR A 78 2.22 -13.44 -4.04
C TYR A 78 1.27 -12.26 -4.25
N MET A 79 1.77 -11.06 -4.04
CA MET A 79 1.17 -9.80 -4.44
C MET A 79 1.80 -9.39 -5.77
N PRO A 80 1.04 -9.39 -6.89
CA PRO A 80 1.56 -8.98 -8.18
C PRO A 80 1.99 -7.51 -8.21
N PRO A 81 2.99 -7.14 -9.04
CA PRO A 81 3.33 -5.75 -9.28
C PRO A 81 2.18 -5.01 -9.97
N MET A 82 1.93 -3.77 -9.55
CA MET A 82 0.87 -2.89 -10.06
C MET A 82 1.43 -1.79 -10.98
N GLN A 83 2.51 -2.07 -11.72
CA GLN A 83 3.16 -1.08 -12.61
C GLN A 83 2.26 -0.57 -13.75
N HIS A 84 1.13 -1.22 -14.00
CA HIS A 84 0.16 -0.77 -15.00
C HIS A 84 -0.68 0.43 -14.53
N LEU A 85 -0.69 0.73 -13.23
CA LEU A 85 -1.34 1.92 -12.68
C LEU A 85 -0.49 3.17 -12.90
N SER A 86 -1.16 4.32 -13.01
CA SER A 86 -0.49 5.62 -13.10
C SER A 86 0.21 5.97 -11.79
N ASP A 87 1.13 6.93 -11.86
CA ASP A 87 1.82 7.43 -10.67
C ASP A 87 0.87 8.17 -9.73
N GLU A 88 -0.11 8.86 -10.29
CA GLU A 88 -1.19 9.52 -9.55
C GLU A 88 -2.07 8.52 -8.79
N ASP A 89 -2.49 7.43 -9.43
CA ASP A 89 -3.34 6.41 -8.79
C ASP A 89 -2.60 5.71 -7.65
N ILE A 90 -1.30 5.41 -7.84
CA ILE A 90 -0.48 4.80 -6.80
C ILE A 90 -0.26 5.78 -5.64
N ALA A 91 0.05 7.05 -5.90
CA ALA A 91 0.21 8.04 -4.84
C ALA A 91 -1.11 8.24 -4.06
N ALA A 92 -2.24 8.33 -4.77
CA ALA A 92 -3.55 8.49 -4.15
C ALA A 92 -3.93 7.28 -3.28
N LEU A 93 -3.80 6.05 -3.80
CA LEU A 93 -4.13 4.85 -3.03
C LEU A 93 -3.21 4.68 -1.82
N LEU A 94 -1.90 4.97 -1.95
CA LEU A 94 -0.97 4.89 -0.83
C LEU A 94 -1.35 5.91 0.24
N GLY A 95 -1.59 7.17 -0.15
CA GLY A 95 -2.06 8.20 0.78
C GLY A 95 -3.36 7.83 1.48
N PHE A 96 -4.31 7.19 0.79
CA PHE A 96 -5.50 6.64 1.41
C PHE A 96 -5.18 5.53 2.43
N THR A 97 -4.32 4.57 2.08
CA THR A 97 -3.93 3.48 2.99
C THR A 97 -3.21 4.00 4.23
N GLU A 98 -2.33 4.99 4.07
CA GLU A 98 -1.57 5.60 5.15
C GLU A 98 -2.46 6.39 6.10
N ARG A 99 -3.37 7.21 5.59
CA ARG A 99 -4.34 7.92 6.42
C ARG A 99 -5.29 6.98 7.15
N THR A 100 -5.71 5.90 6.49
CA THR A 100 -6.71 4.97 7.02
C THR A 100 -6.13 4.01 8.07
N TRP A 101 -4.96 3.43 7.82
CA TRP A 101 -4.42 2.35 8.66
C TRP A 101 -3.08 2.67 9.33
N ALA A 102 -2.27 3.57 8.78
CA ALA A 102 -1.06 4.07 9.45
C ALA A 102 -1.34 5.33 10.29
N GLN A 103 -2.54 5.93 10.15
CA GLN A 103 -2.96 7.17 10.80
C GLN A 103 -1.95 8.32 10.60
N ARG A 104 -1.36 8.38 9.41
CA ARG A 104 -0.40 9.42 9.00
C ARG A 104 -0.78 10.06 7.68
N GLU A 105 -0.27 11.26 7.44
CA GLU A 105 -0.42 11.94 6.14
C GLU A 105 0.28 11.18 5.02
N ALA A 106 -0.16 11.42 3.79
CA ALA A 106 0.45 10.81 2.60
C ALA A 106 1.93 11.20 2.53
N GLY A 107 2.81 10.21 2.48
CA GLY A 107 4.25 10.43 2.45
C GLY A 107 4.84 10.64 1.05
N LEU A 108 4.09 10.33 -0.01
CA LEU A 108 4.56 10.38 -1.39
C LEU A 108 3.57 11.09 -2.31
N VAL A 109 4.09 11.83 -3.28
CA VAL A 109 3.33 12.37 -4.41
C VAL A 109 3.65 11.61 -5.70
N ALA A 110 2.90 11.86 -6.78
CA ALA A 110 3.09 11.18 -8.06
C ALA A 110 4.53 11.27 -8.59
N ALA A 111 5.22 12.41 -8.40
CA ALA A 111 6.61 12.57 -8.81
C ALA A 111 7.57 11.60 -8.09
N ASP A 112 7.30 11.27 -6.82
CA ASP A 112 8.09 10.29 -6.07
C ASP A 112 7.85 8.89 -6.60
N ILE A 113 6.60 8.54 -6.93
CA ILE A 113 6.26 7.26 -7.53
C ILE A 113 6.94 7.09 -8.88
N ALA A 114 6.94 8.14 -9.72
CA ALA A 114 7.64 8.14 -11.01
C ALA A 114 9.14 7.86 -10.83
N ARG A 115 9.78 8.49 -9.84
CA ARG A 115 11.19 8.23 -9.49
C ARG A 115 11.38 6.77 -9.07
N LEU A 116 10.60 6.29 -8.10
CA LEU A 116 10.70 4.93 -7.55
C LEU A 116 10.45 3.86 -8.62
N ARG A 117 9.53 4.10 -9.56
CA ARG A 117 9.22 3.19 -10.68
C ARG A 117 10.41 2.90 -11.57
N THR A 118 11.33 3.87 -11.68
CA THR A 118 12.54 3.73 -12.50
C THR A 118 13.74 3.19 -11.71
N ALA A 119 13.65 3.08 -10.39
CA ALA A 119 14.78 2.74 -9.52
C ALA A 119 15.33 1.32 -9.76
N PHE A 120 14.48 0.39 -10.20
CA PHE A 120 14.83 -1.04 -10.32
C PHE A 120 14.58 -1.62 -11.72
N ALA A 121 14.75 -0.83 -12.78
CA ALA A 121 14.48 -1.24 -14.17
C ALA A 121 15.14 -2.57 -14.60
N GLU A 122 16.20 -3.01 -13.91
CA GLU A 122 16.93 -4.26 -14.20
C GLU A 122 16.75 -5.39 -13.15
N ARG A 123 16.15 -5.12 -11.98
CA ARG A 123 15.89 -6.17 -10.97
C ARG A 123 14.59 -6.88 -11.29
N ARG A 124 14.57 -8.21 -11.15
CA ARG A 124 13.39 -9.04 -11.43
C ARG A 124 12.41 -8.99 -10.25
N PRO A 125 11.32 -8.21 -10.32
CA PRO A 125 10.20 -8.36 -9.39
C PRO A 125 9.66 -9.80 -9.42
N PRO A 126 9.00 -10.24 -8.35
CA PRO A 126 8.68 -9.50 -7.12
C PRO A 126 9.76 -9.51 -6.03
N LEU A 127 9.61 -8.64 -5.03
CA LEU A 127 10.47 -8.59 -3.84
C LEU A 127 10.31 -9.88 -2.99
N GLU A 128 11.40 -10.41 -2.43
CA GLU A 128 11.39 -11.62 -1.59
C GLU A 128 11.17 -11.30 -0.11
N GLY A 129 9.92 -11.41 0.34
CA GLY A 129 9.57 -11.20 1.74
C GLY A 129 10.03 -9.85 2.29
N ARG A 130 10.20 -9.78 3.62
CA ARG A 130 10.64 -8.55 4.28
C ARG A 130 12.09 -8.20 3.96
N ASP A 131 12.98 -9.18 3.93
CA ASP A 131 14.40 -8.95 3.69
C ASP A 131 14.66 -8.38 2.28
N GLY A 132 14.00 -8.93 1.26
CA GLY A 132 14.11 -8.43 -0.12
C GLY A 132 13.56 -7.01 -0.27
N LEU A 133 12.50 -6.66 0.48
CA LEU A 133 12.01 -5.29 0.55
C LEU A 133 13.01 -4.34 1.21
N MET A 134 13.57 -4.71 2.36
CA MET A 134 14.55 -3.87 3.06
C MET A 134 15.82 -3.67 2.23
N GLN A 135 16.29 -4.73 1.56
CA GLN A 135 17.40 -4.63 0.62
C GLN A 135 17.09 -3.66 -0.54
N ALA A 136 15.89 -3.71 -1.11
CA ALA A 136 15.50 -2.75 -2.14
C ALA A 136 15.46 -1.32 -1.60
N LEU A 137 14.97 -1.11 -0.38
CA LEU A 137 14.94 0.21 0.25
C LEU A 137 16.36 0.80 0.44
N ASP A 138 17.31 -0.02 0.89
CA ASP A 138 18.71 0.38 1.11
C ASP A 138 19.45 0.76 -0.18
N GLU A 139 18.93 0.33 -1.32
CA GLU A 139 19.51 0.57 -2.65
C GLU A 139 18.85 1.72 -3.41
N LEU A 140 17.86 2.39 -2.81
CA LEU A 140 17.30 3.59 -3.41
C LEU A 140 18.38 4.68 -3.54
N PRO A 141 18.44 5.38 -4.69
CA PRO A 141 19.41 6.44 -4.95
C PRO A 141 19.12 7.71 -4.15
#